data_AF-Q0CDB0-F1
#
_entry.id   AF-Q0CDB0-F1
#
_cell.length_a   1.000
_cell.length_b   1.000
_cell.length_c   1.000
_cell.angle_alpha   90.00
_cell.angle_beta   90.00
_cell.angle_gamma   90.00
#
_symmetry.space_group_name_H-M   'P 1'
#
loop_
_entity.id
_entity.type
_entity.pdbx_description
1 polymer ?
#
loop_
_entity_poly.entity_id
_entity_poly.type
_entity_poly.pdbx_seq_one_letter_code
_entity_poly.pdbx_strand_id
1 'polypeptide(L)'
;MNQKPSVGSPEWHQIRKNNHKEASANASIVERRRREAINEGINQIARLVPNCDKNKGAILQRAIEYICQLHEEKKAMSDRWEQNNMTTTHAINEISSQNSKLKAEVNRRGDIALKWLQRCRDAGLEFDDYDESKELEPLEVDQSQV
;
A
#
# COMPACT_ATOMS: atom_id res chain seq x y z
N MET A 1 -33.22 -60.15 14.16
CA MET A 1 -33.15 -59.53 15.51
C MET A 1 -31.77 -59.84 16.08
N ASN A 2 -30.87 -58.85 16.15
CA ASN A 2 -29.55 -59.07 16.74
C ASN A 2 -29.70 -59.03 18.27
N GLN A 3 -29.84 -60.20 18.90
CA GLN A 3 -30.00 -60.29 20.36
C GLN A 3 -28.75 -59.72 21.01
N LYS A 4 -28.92 -58.72 21.90
CA LYS A 4 -27.80 -58.17 22.66
C LYS A 4 -27.25 -59.31 23.55
N PRO A 5 -25.95 -59.61 23.48
CA PRO A 5 -25.38 -60.75 24.21
C PRO A 5 -25.58 -60.58 25.72
N SER A 6 -25.79 -61.70 26.40
CA SER A 6 -26.06 -61.72 27.85
C SER A 6 -24.92 -61.05 28.63
N VAL A 7 -25.26 -60.18 29.58
CA VAL A 7 -24.29 -59.46 30.41
C VAL A 7 -23.37 -60.46 31.15
N GLY A 8 -22.06 -60.27 31.06
CA GLY A 8 -21.07 -61.19 31.63
C GLY A 8 -20.71 -62.41 30.76
N SER A 9 -21.35 -62.59 29.60
CA SER A 9 -20.93 -63.63 28.64
C SER A 9 -19.57 -63.30 28.00
N PRO A 10 -18.81 -64.30 27.53
CA PRO A 10 -17.56 -64.08 26.80
C PRO A 10 -17.73 -63.15 25.58
N GLU A 11 -18.85 -63.26 24.87
CA GLU A 11 -19.20 -62.40 23.73
C GLU A 11 -19.47 -60.95 24.17
N TRP A 12 -20.16 -60.75 25.29
CA TRP A 12 -20.39 -59.42 25.86
C TRP A 12 -19.08 -58.74 26.27
N HIS A 13 -18.16 -59.48 26.90
CA HIS A 13 -16.83 -58.97 27.24
C HIS A 13 -16.00 -58.63 25.99
N GLN A 14 -16.08 -59.44 24.94
CA GLN A 14 -15.34 -59.22 23.70
C GLN A 14 -15.84 -57.98 22.94
N ILE A 15 -17.16 -57.78 22.84
CA ILE A 15 -17.76 -56.59 22.21
C ILE A 15 -17.36 -55.33 22.96
N ARG A 16 -17.43 -55.33 24.30
CA ARG A 16 -17.02 -54.17 25.10
C ARG A 16 -15.54 -53.83 24.89
N LYS A 17 -14.67 -54.85 24.83
CA LYS A 17 -13.24 -54.67 24.56
C LYS A 17 -12.98 -54.10 23.16
N ASN A 18 -13.69 -54.58 22.14
CA ASN A 18 -13.56 -54.08 20.77
C ASN A 18 -14.07 -52.64 20.65
N ASN A 19 -15.23 -52.33 21.22
CA ASN A 19 -15.78 -50.97 21.24
C ASN A 19 -14.82 -49.99 21.95
N HIS A 20 -14.19 -50.40 23.06
CA HIS A 20 -13.20 -49.57 23.76
C HIS A 20 -11.92 -49.36 22.92
N LYS A 21 -11.45 -50.40 22.23
CA LYS A 21 -10.30 -50.28 21.31
C LYS A 21 -10.61 -49.35 20.15
N GLU A 22 -11.79 -49.48 19.55
CA GLU A 22 -12.23 -48.63 18.45
C GLU A 22 -12.38 -47.17 18.89
N ALA A 23 -13.02 -46.92 20.04
CA ALA A 23 -13.13 -45.58 20.61
C ALA A 23 -11.75 -44.97 20.90
N SER A 24 -10.83 -45.76 21.44
CA SER A 24 -9.45 -45.33 21.70
C SER A 24 -8.66 -45.06 20.40
N ALA A 25 -8.83 -45.90 19.38
CA ALA A 25 -8.23 -45.70 18.06
C ALA A 25 -8.78 -44.43 17.38
N ASN A 26 -10.09 -44.21 17.44
CA ASN A 26 -10.72 -43.00 16.91
C ASN A 26 -10.22 -41.74 17.63
N ALA A 27 -10.11 -41.76 18.96
CA ALA A 27 -9.54 -40.66 19.73
C ALA A 27 -8.08 -40.36 19.33
N SER A 28 -7.27 -41.40 19.10
CA SER A 28 -5.89 -41.25 18.63
C SER A 28 -5.82 -40.62 17.23
N ILE A 29 -6.69 -41.05 16.30
CA ILE A 29 -6.76 -40.48 14.95
C ILE A 29 -7.15 -39.01 14.99
N VAL A 30 -8.12 -38.65 15.83
CA VAL A 30 -8.54 -37.25 16.03
C VAL A 30 -7.38 -36.40 16.55
N GLU A 31 -6.67 -36.86 17.59
CA GLU A 31 -5.54 -36.12 18.14
C GLU A 31 -4.38 -35.99 17.15
N ARG A 32 -4.12 -37.04 16.34
CA ARG A 32 -3.13 -36.97 15.26
C ARG A 32 -3.47 -35.89 14.24
N ARG A 33 -4.72 -35.85 13.76
CA ARG A 33 -5.17 -34.81 12.80
C ARG A 33 -5.04 -33.41 13.38
N ARG A 34 -5.37 -33.22 14.67
CA ARG A 34 -5.16 -31.93 15.36
C ARG A 34 -3.69 -31.52 15.35
N ARG A 35 -2.78 -32.44 15.67
CA ARG A 35 -1.33 -32.18 15.67
C ARG A 35 -0.81 -31.85 14.28
N GLU A 36 -1.28 -32.55 13.25
CA GLU A 36 -0.93 -32.28 11.86
C GLU A 36 -1.35 -30.88 11.42
N ALA A 37 -2.59 -30.48 11.74
CA ALA A 37 -3.08 -29.14 11.45
C ALA A 37 -2.25 -28.03 12.14
N ILE A 38 -1.91 -28.23 13.42
CA ILE A 38 -1.06 -27.28 14.17
C ILE A 38 0.34 -27.20 13.56
N ASN A 39 0.94 -28.34 13.22
CA ASN A 39 2.27 -28.40 12.61
C ASN A 39 2.30 -27.68 11.26
N GLU A 40 1.27 -27.89 10.45
CA GLU A 40 1.13 -27.22 9.16
C GLU A 40 1.04 -25.69 9.35
N GLY A 41 0.23 -25.22 10.30
CA GLY A 41 0.13 -23.79 10.62
C GLY A 41 1.48 -23.18 11.04
N ILE A 42 2.25 -23.87 11.91
CA ILE A 42 3.57 -23.39 12.34
C ILE A 42 4.56 -23.37 11.17
N ASN A 43 4.53 -24.37 10.29
CA ASN A 43 5.40 -24.42 9.12
C ASN A 43 5.07 -23.32 8.10
N GLN A 44 3.80 -22.94 7.95
CA GLN A 44 3.42 -21.82 7.10
C GLN A 44 3.97 -20.49 7.63
N ILE A 45 3.89 -20.27 8.95
CA ILE A 45 4.49 -19.08 9.59
C ILE A 45 6.00 -19.04 9.31
N ALA A 46 6.70 -20.17 9.47
CA ALA A 46 8.15 -20.25 9.24
C ALA A 46 8.58 -19.93 7.81
N ARG A 47 7.69 -20.08 6.81
CA ARG A 47 7.96 -19.72 5.41
C ARG A 47 7.84 -18.22 5.13
N LEU A 48 6.99 -17.53 5.89
CA LEU A 48 6.74 -16.08 5.72
C LEU A 48 7.72 -15.23 6.52
N VAL A 49 8.20 -15.76 7.64
CA VAL A 49 9.08 -15.04 8.56
C VAL A 49 10.55 -15.31 8.18
N PRO A 50 11.35 -14.27 7.92
CA PRO A 50 12.75 -14.45 7.52
C PRO A 50 13.62 -14.91 8.70
N ASN A 51 14.61 -15.75 8.40
CA ASN A 51 15.56 -16.32 9.37
C ASN A 51 14.88 -17.14 10.47
N CYS A 52 13.88 -17.97 10.10
CA CYS A 52 13.27 -18.90 11.04
C CYS A 52 14.06 -20.20 11.19
N ASP A 53 14.23 -20.61 12.44
CA ASP A 53 14.75 -21.93 12.82
C ASP A 53 13.72 -23.04 12.63
N LYS A 54 14.15 -24.30 12.79
CA LYS A 54 13.25 -25.48 12.78
C LYS A 54 12.48 -25.69 14.09
N ASN A 55 12.83 -24.96 15.15
CA ASN A 55 12.19 -25.11 16.46
C ASN A 55 10.87 -24.31 16.50
N LYS A 56 9.76 -24.98 16.80
CA LYS A 56 8.42 -24.36 16.92
C LYS A 56 8.38 -23.15 17.85
N GLY A 57 9.07 -23.20 19.00
CA GLY A 57 9.10 -22.08 19.93
C GLY A 57 9.82 -20.87 19.36
N ALA A 58 10.96 -21.10 18.69
CA ALA A 58 11.73 -20.05 18.02
C ALA A 58 10.97 -19.44 16.83
N ILE A 59 10.27 -20.26 16.04
CA ILE A 59 9.40 -19.79 14.95
C ILE A 59 8.35 -18.82 15.48
N LEU A 60 7.66 -19.19 16.57
CA LEU A 60 6.61 -18.35 17.15
C LEU A 60 7.17 -17.03 17.70
N GLN A 61 8.29 -17.09 18.41
CA GLN A 61 8.94 -15.88 18.93
C GLN A 61 9.40 -14.94 17.81
N ARG A 62 10.05 -15.50 16.79
CA ARG A 62 10.52 -14.74 15.64
C ARG A 62 9.38 -14.14 14.83
N ALA A 63 8.25 -14.84 14.73
CA ALA A 63 7.06 -14.32 14.08
C ALA A 63 6.50 -13.09 14.80
N ILE A 64 6.47 -13.11 16.13
CA ILE A 64 6.02 -11.95 16.94
C ILE A 64 6.94 -10.75 16.67
N GLU A 65 8.25 -10.95 16.75
CA GLU A 65 9.23 -9.89 16.47
C GLU A 65 9.08 -9.32 15.06
N TYR A 66 8.91 -10.19 14.06
CA TYR A 66 8.75 -9.76 12.67
C TYR A 66 7.45 -8.99 12.45
N ILE A 67 6.34 -9.37 13.10
CA ILE A 67 5.08 -8.63 13.04
C ILE A 67 5.25 -7.23 13.65
N CYS A 68 5.92 -7.12 14.81
CA CYS A 68 6.21 -5.83 15.42
C CYS A 68 7.07 -4.96 14.49
N GLN A 69 8.13 -5.54 13.92
CA GLN A 69 9.00 -4.85 12.97
C GLN A 69 8.22 -4.37 11.74
N LEU A 70 7.37 -5.22 11.14
CA LEU A 70 6.54 -4.83 10.00
C LEU A 70 5.58 -3.68 10.34
N HIS A 71 5.05 -3.66 11.56
CA HIS A 71 4.18 -2.58 12.01
C HIS A 71 4.94 -1.25 12.15
N GLU A 72 6.15 -1.30 12.72
CA GLU A 72 7.05 -0.14 12.82
C GLU A 72 7.52 0.35 11.45
N GLU A 73 7.91 -0.56 10.56
CA GLU A 73 8.30 -0.25 9.17
C GLU A 73 7.14 0.38 8.40
N LYS A 74 5.92 -0.15 8.54
CA LYS A 74 4.73 0.42 7.93
C LYS A 74 4.47 1.84 8.43
N LYS A 75 4.58 2.07 9.75
CA LYS A 75 4.41 3.39 10.34
C LYS A 75 5.46 4.37 9.80
N ALA A 76 6.74 3.99 9.85
CA ALA A 76 7.84 4.82 9.35
C ALA A 76 7.70 5.12 7.84
N MET A 77 7.21 4.16 7.04
CA MET A 77 6.93 4.38 5.62
C MET A 77 5.79 5.39 5.41
N SER A 78 4.71 5.28 6.21
CA SER A 78 3.59 6.25 6.18
C SER A 78 4.08 7.66 6.51
N ASP A 79 4.83 7.80 7.60
CA ASP A 79 5.36 9.10 8.04
C ASP A 79 6.27 9.73 6.97
N ARG A 80 7.14 8.92 6.33
CA ARG A 80 7.99 9.36 5.22
C ARG A 80 7.19 9.77 4.00
N TRP A 81 6.15 9.01 3.66
CA TRP A 81 5.29 9.32 2.53
C TRP A 81 4.54 10.63 2.75
N GLU A 82 3.96 10.84 3.94
CA GLU A 82 3.28 12.08 4.32
C GLU A 82 4.24 13.27 4.24
N GLN A 83 5.45 13.14 4.79
CA GLN A 83 6.46 14.19 4.72
C GLN A 83 6.84 14.54 3.28
N ASN A 84 7.08 13.54 2.43
CA ASN A 84 7.43 13.75 1.03
C ASN A 84 6.27 14.40 0.26
N ASN A 85 5.04 13.92 0.48
CA ASN A 85 3.86 14.48 -0.16
C ASN A 85 3.66 15.95 0.22
N MET A 86 3.83 16.30 1.49
CA MET A 86 3.77 17.69 1.96
C MET A 86 4.85 18.55 1.32
N THR A 87 6.11 18.11 1.34
CA THR A 87 7.22 18.85 0.71
C THR A 87 7.01 19.06 -0.79
N THR A 88 6.57 18.01 -1.50
CA THR A 88 6.30 18.07 -2.94
C THR A 88 5.13 19.00 -3.24
N THR A 89 4.05 18.93 -2.45
CA THR A 89 2.89 19.82 -2.61
C THR A 89 3.28 21.28 -2.36
N HIS A 90 4.08 21.56 -1.34
CA HIS A 90 4.59 22.91 -1.09
C HIS A 90 5.45 23.43 -2.25
N ALA A 91 6.37 22.61 -2.78
CA ALA A 91 7.20 22.99 -3.92
C ALA A 91 6.37 23.25 -5.19
N ILE A 92 5.35 22.41 -5.46
CA ILE A 92 4.44 22.60 -6.60
C ILE A 92 3.67 23.91 -6.45
N ASN A 93 3.16 24.23 -5.26
CA ASN A 93 2.43 25.47 -5.00
C ASN A 93 3.34 26.69 -5.16
N GLU A 94 4.57 26.63 -4.67
CA GLU A 94 5.55 27.70 -4.83
C GLU A 94 5.89 27.93 -6.31
N ILE A 95 6.21 26.87 -7.05
CA ILE A 95 6.51 26.96 -8.49
C ILE A 95 5.31 27.49 -9.26
N SER A 96 4.10 27.00 -8.97
CA SER A 96 2.87 27.46 -9.61
C SER A 96 2.63 28.95 -9.36
N SER A 97 2.79 29.42 -8.11
CA SER A 97 2.66 30.84 -7.77
C SER A 97 3.69 31.71 -8.49
N GLN A 98 4.96 31.28 -8.53
CA GLN A 98 6.01 32.02 -9.27
C GLN A 98 5.74 32.04 -10.77
N ASN A 99 5.26 30.93 -11.34
CA ASN A 99 4.89 30.85 -12.75
C ASN A 99 3.74 31.82 -13.08
N SER A 100 2.68 31.87 -12.26
CA SER A 100 1.59 32.84 -12.45
C SER A 100 2.09 34.29 -12.40
N LYS A 101 3.00 34.63 -11.48
CA LYS A 101 3.61 35.97 -11.41
C LYS A 101 4.43 36.31 -12.65
N LEU A 102 5.23 35.35 -13.13
CA LEU A 102 6.04 35.53 -14.34
C LEU A 102 5.16 35.72 -15.57
N LYS A 103 4.11 34.91 -15.74
CA LYS A 103 3.14 35.08 -16.83
C LYS A 103 2.47 36.46 -16.79
N ALA A 104 2.06 36.93 -15.61
CA ALA A 104 1.48 38.26 -15.47
C ALA A 104 2.45 39.38 -15.87
N GLU A 105 3.73 39.27 -15.49
CA GLU A 105 4.76 40.24 -15.89
C GLU A 105 5.07 40.16 -17.39
N VAL A 106 5.09 38.97 -17.99
CA VAL A 106 5.24 38.79 -19.45
C VAL A 106 4.08 39.47 -20.18
N ASN A 107 2.84 39.27 -19.75
CA ASN A 107 1.67 39.93 -20.34
C ASN A 107 1.77 41.45 -20.23
N ARG A 108 2.16 41.96 -19.05
CA ARG A 108 2.35 43.40 -18.85
C ARG A 108 3.40 43.99 -19.80
N ARG A 109 4.51 43.28 -20.02
CA ARG A 109 5.56 43.70 -20.96
C ARG A 109 5.08 43.60 -22.40
N GLY A 110 4.33 42.55 -22.75
CA GLY A 110 3.66 42.38 -24.03
C GLY A 110 2.74 43.55 -24.36
N ASP A 111 1.89 43.97 -23.41
CA ASP A 111 1.01 45.14 -23.56
C ASP A 111 1.80 46.43 -23.83
N ILE A 112 2.93 46.62 -23.15
CA ILE A 112 3.80 47.80 -23.35
C ILE A 112 4.42 47.74 -24.75
N ALA A 113 4.95 46.59 -25.16
CA ALA A 113 5.54 46.40 -26.48
C ALA A 113 4.52 46.64 -27.60
N LEU A 114 3.31 46.07 -27.49
CA LEU A 114 2.21 46.29 -28.44
C LEU A 114 1.82 47.77 -28.54
N LYS A 115 1.77 48.50 -27.41
CA LYS A 115 1.52 49.95 -27.42
C LYS A 115 2.58 50.72 -28.20
N TRP A 116 3.85 50.38 -28.04
CA TRP A 116 4.94 51.02 -28.78
C TRP A 116 4.94 50.64 -30.26
N LEU A 117 4.67 49.36 -30.56
CA LEU A 117 4.51 48.87 -31.93
C LEU A 117 3.42 49.64 -32.68
N GLN A 118 2.27 49.85 -32.03
CA GLN A 118 1.17 50.64 -32.58
C GLN A 118 1.59 52.10 -32.82
N ARG A 119 2.28 52.74 -31.87
CA ARG A 119 2.78 54.12 -32.03
C ARG A 119 3.76 54.27 -33.19
N CYS A 120 4.63 53.28 -33.42
CA CYS A 120 5.55 53.27 -34.56
C CYS A 120 4.78 53.16 -35.89
N ARG A 121 3.74 52.31 -35.95
CA ARG A 121 2.85 52.21 -37.11
C ARG A 121 2.12 53.53 -37.37
N ASP A 122 1.58 54.15 -36.33
CA ASP A 122 0.88 55.44 -36.42
C ASP A 122 1.80 56.58 -36.88
N ALA A 123 3.10 56.48 -36.58
CA ALA A 123 4.13 57.41 -37.05
C ALA A 123 4.63 57.12 -38.48
N GLY A 124 4.13 56.08 -39.14
CA GLY A 124 4.52 55.68 -40.50
C GLY A 124 5.92 55.06 -40.59
N LEU A 125 6.44 54.52 -39.50
CA LEU A 125 7.69 53.75 -39.50
C LEU A 125 7.41 52.31 -39.94
N GLU A 126 8.23 51.77 -40.84
CA GLU A 126 8.13 50.39 -41.32
C GLU A 126 9.28 49.55 -40.76
N PHE A 127 8.95 48.40 -40.18
CA PHE A 127 9.90 47.45 -39.60
C PHE A 127 9.55 46.04 -40.09
N ASP A 128 10.57 45.24 -40.40
CA ASP A 128 10.41 43.89 -40.97
C ASP A 128 9.85 42.86 -39.97
N ASP A 129 9.89 43.17 -38.67
CA ASP A 129 9.51 42.29 -37.56
C ASP A 129 8.06 42.52 -37.07
N TYR A 130 7.27 43.32 -37.78
CA TYR A 130 5.89 43.64 -37.37
C TYR A 130 4.98 42.41 -37.23
N ASP A 131 5.26 41.33 -37.98
CA ASP A 131 4.48 40.09 -37.95
C ASP A 131 4.76 39.23 -36.70
N GLU A 132 5.88 39.48 -36.01
CA GLU A 132 6.23 38.82 -34.74
C GLU A 132 5.35 39.28 -33.57
N SER A 133 4.50 40.31 -33.77
CA SER A 133 3.57 40.79 -32.74
C SER A 133 2.59 39.73 -32.24
N LYS A 134 2.41 38.64 -32.99
CA LYS A 134 1.61 37.46 -32.60
C LYS A 134 2.23 36.70 -31.43
N GLU A 135 3.53 36.82 -31.21
CA GLU A 135 4.21 36.21 -30.06
C GLU A 135 3.93 36.93 -28.74
N LEU A 136 3.34 38.14 -28.80
CA LEU A 136 2.96 38.94 -27.63
C LEU A 136 1.55 38.64 -27.12
N GLU A 137 0.94 37.53 -27.55
CA GLU A 137 -0.38 37.12 -27.07
C GLU A 137 -0.37 36.88 -25.55
N PRO A 138 -1.40 37.34 -24.81
CA PRO A 138 -1.45 37.15 -23.37
C PRO A 138 -1.47 35.68 -22.98
N LEU A 139 -0.56 35.30 -22.09
CA LEU A 139 -0.53 34.00 -21.46
C LEU A 139 -1.68 33.87 -20.44
N GLU A 140 -2.24 32.67 -20.32
CA GLU A 140 -3.25 32.37 -19.31
C GLU A 140 -2.63 32.40 -17.91
N VAL A 141 -3.09 33.35 -17.10
CA VAL A 141 -2.69 33.52 -15.69
C VAL A 141 -3.77 32.90 -14.81
N ASP A 142 -3.42 31.86 -14.07
CA ASP A 142 -4.31 31.30 -13.07
C ASP A 142 -4.42 32.25 -11.87
N GLN A 143 -5.58 32.90 -11.75
CA GLN A 143 -5.88 33.86 -10.67
C GLN A 143 -6.28 33.17 -9.36
N SER A 144 -6.46 31.85 -9.34
CA SER A 144 -6.89 31.13 -8.15
C SER A 144 -5.77 30.95 -7.09
N GLN A 145 -4.53 31.34 -7.42
CA GLN A 145 -3.36 31.21 -6.55
C GLN A 145 -2.64 32.54 -6.22
N VAL A 146 -3.30 33.69 -6.42
CA VAL A 146 -2.80 35.01 -5.99
C VAL A 146 -3.40 35.39 -4.64
#